data_AF-A0A0M9XB67-F1
#
_entry.id   AF-A0A0M9XB67-F1
#
_cell.length_a   1.000
_cell.length_b   1.000
_cell.length_c   1.000
_cell.angle_alpha   90.00
_cell.angle_beta   90.00
_cell.angle_gamma   90.00
#
_symmetry.space_group_name_H-M   'P 1'
#
loop_
_entity.id
_entity.type
_entity.pdbx_description
1 polymer ?
#
loop_
_entity_poly.entity_id
_entity_poly.type
_entity_poly.pdbx_seq_one_letter_code
_entity_poly.pdbx_strand_id
1 'polypeptide(L)'
;MTSSPKPLPDQWTINLHPVANLTILTLLDDAGVQREIGFSPLTPPGTTDRTVGALSEIADPGLRASAQKLISTFYERTARAQANADAFGAAVPDQRHLFDRLRSVVPGCLIELDVDDETLAVILKMTATGSAAGALLSLVARWPGSITADGQADGITQDLDGGDLTMRLDQAHAEDFLTWFRSQP
;
A
#
# COMPACT_ATOMS: atom_id res chain seq x y z
N MET A 1 -12.38 -27.14 1.82
CA MET A 1 -13.50 -26.38 1.22
C MET A 1 -12.92 -25.64 0.02
N THR A 2 -13.32 -25.99 -1.19
CA THR A 2 -12.92 -25.22 -2.39
C THR A 2 -13.79 -23.97 -2.45
N SER A 3 -13.20 -22.80 -2.17
CA SER A 3 -13.87 -21.52 -2.42
C SER A 3 -14.23 -21.42 -3.90
N SER A 4 -15.45 -20.94 -4.19
CA SER A 4 -15.86 -20.67 -5.56
C SER A 4 -14.88 -19.68 -6.22
N PRO A 5 -14.53 -19.86 -7.50
CA PRO A 5 -13.67 -18.92 -8.21
C PRO A 5 -14.27 -17.50 -8.14
N LYS A 6 -13.42 -16.51 -7.82
CA LYS A 6 -13.86 -15.11 -7.77
C LYS A 6 -14.14 -14.63 -9.20
N PRO A 7 -15.29 -13.97 -9.45
CA PRO A 7 -15.65 -13.48 -10.77
C PRO A 7 -14.73 -12.31 -11.18
N LEU A 8 -14.59 -12.07 -12.48
CA LEU A 8 -14.07 -10.81 -12.97
C LEU A 8 -15.09 -9.70 -12.61
N PRO A 9 -14.65 -8.52 -12.12
CA PRO A 9 -15.58 -7.41 -11.91
C PRO A 9 -16.27 -6.99 -13.21
N ASP A 10 -17.48 -6.41 -13.09
CA ASP A 10 -18.26 -5.99 -14.24
C ASP A 10 -17.49 -4.96 -15.08
N GLN A 11 -17.53 -5.13 -16.40
CA GLN A 11 -16.84 -4.29 -17.40
C GLN A 11 -15.31 -4.29 -17.34
N TRP A 12 -14.70 -5.02 -16.40
CA TRP A 12 -13.26 -5.20 -16.35
C TRP A 12 -12.82 -6.20 -17.40
N THR A 13 -11.55 -6.14 -17.77
CA THR A 13 -10.98 -7.02 -18.78
C THR A 13 -9.61 -7.54 -18.35
N ILE A 14 -9.15 -8.61 -19.01
CA ILE A 14 -7.77 -9.09 -18.87
C ILE A 14 -7.09 -8.97 -20.23
N ASN A 15 -6.04 -8.15 -20.31
CA ASN A 15 -5.16 -8.17 -21.47
C ASN A 15 -4.15 -9.32 -21.31
N LEU A 16 -3.99 -10.09 -22.39
CA LEU A 16 -3.10 -11.24 -22.49
C LEU A 16 -2.02 -10.90 -23.51
N HIS A 17 -0.84 -10.54 -23.03
CA HIS A 17 0.26 -10.09 -23.87
C HIS A 17 1.39 -11.14 -23.88
N PRO A 18 1.60 -11.85 -25.00
CA PRO A 18 2.68 -12.84 -25.13
C PRO A 18 4.05 -12.15 -25.22
N VAL A 19 5.01 -12.54 -24.38
CA VAL A 19 6.39 -12.04 -24.40
C VAL A 19 7.37 -13.19 -24.21
N ALA A 20 8.24 -13.42 -25.20
CA ALA A 20 9.21 -14.51 -25.20
C ALA A 20 8.57 -15.89 -24.88
N ASN A 21 8.85 -16.45 -23.70
CA ASN A 21 8.33 -17.73 -23.21
C ASN A 21 7.21 -17.58 -22.16
N LEU A 22 6.63 -16.39 -22.01
CA LEU A 22 5.59 -16.05 -21.05
C LEU A 22 4.37 -15.41 -21.74
N THR A 23 3.24 -15.45 -21.05
CA THR A 23 2.10 -14.55 -21.28
C THR A 23 1.97 -13.66 -20.05
N ILE A 24 2.06 -12.35 -20.24
CA ILE A 24 1.75 -11.36 -19.22
C ILE A 24 0.23 -11.18 -19.21
N LEU A 25 -0.37 -11.24 -18.03
CA LEU A 25 -1.79 -11.01 -17.82
C LEU A 25 -1.94 -9.70 -17.06
N THR A 26 -2.67 -8.74 -17.63
CA THR A 26 -2.93 -7.46 -16.98
C THR A 26 -4.41 -7.32 -16.74
N LEU A 27 -4.80 -7.22 -15.47
CA LEU A 27 -6.18 -6.90 -15.07
C LEU A 27 -6.40 -5.41 -15.28
N LEU A 28 -7.39 -5.07 -16.10
CA LEU A 28 -7.75 -3.70 -16.45
C LEU A 28 -9.15 -3.39 -15.92
N ASP A 29 -9.34 -2.20 -15.36
CA ASP A 29 -10.68 -1.71 -15.02
C ASP A 29 -11.47 -1.24 -16.25
N ASP A 30 -12.68 -0.72 -16.00
CA ASP A 30 -13.59 -0.19 -17.01
C ASP A 30 -13.01 1.02 -17.79
N ALA A 31 -12.06 1.74 -17.19
CA ALA A 31 -11.32 2.84 -17.81
C ALA A 31 -10.03 2.39 -18.52
N GLY A 32 -9.71 1.09 -18.49
CA GLY A 32 -8.47 0.54 -19.05
C GLY A 32 -7.23 0.79 -18.20
N VAL A 33 -7.41 1.19 -16.93
CA VAL A 33 -6.30 1.37 -15.99
C VAL A 33 -5.86 0.02 -15.46
N GLN A 34 -4.54 -0.20 -15.41
CA GLN A 34 -3.96 -1.41 -14.83
C GLN A 34 -4.23 -1.48 -13.33
N ARG A 35 -4.77 -2.62 -12.89
CA ARG A 35 -5.10 -2.90 -11.48
C ARG A 35 -4.29 -4.04 -10.88
N GLU A 36 -3.89 -5.02 -11.68
CA GLU A 36 -3.04 -6.13 -11.22
C GLU A 36 -2.27 -6.74 -12.41
N ILE A 37 -1.09 -7.30 -12.16
CA ILE A 37 -0.28 -8.00 -13.15
C ILE A 37 0.03 -9.42 -12.72
N GLY A 38 0.04 -10.35 -13.67
CA GLY A 38 0.35 -11.75 -13.45
C GLY A 38 1.07 -12.35 -14.65
N PHE A 39 1.57 -13.55 -14.44
CA PHE A 39 2.42 -14.23 -15.41
C PHE A 39 1.97 -15.69 -15.56
N SER A 40 2.00 -16.18 -16.79
CA SER A 40 1.79 -17.59 -17.11
C SER A 40 2.86 -18.06 -18.09
N PRO A 41 3.36 -19.31 -17.98
CA PRO A 41 4.17 -19.89 -19.03
C PRO A 41 3.44 -19.86 -20.37
N LEU A 42 4.14 -19.53 -21.46
CA LEU A 42 3.54 -19.56 -22.79
C LEU A 42 3.34 -21.01 -23.25
N THR A 43 2.09 -21.40 -23.53
CA THR A 43 1.78 -22.67 -24.21
C THR A 43 1.77 -22.46 -25.72
N PRO A 44 2.65 -23.13 -26.51
CA PRO A 44 2.59 -23.08 -27.97
C PRO A 44 1.36 -23.83 -28.54
N PRO A 45 0.84 -23.42 -29.71
CA PRO A 45 1.22 -22.25 -30.50
C PRO A 45 0.67 -20.96 -29.86
N GLY A 46 1.56 -20.00 -29.62
CA GLY A 46 1.35 -18.86 -28.72
C GLY A 46 0.08 -18.06 -29.00
N THR A 47 -0.60 -17.69 -27.92
CA THR A 47 -1.71 -16.74 -27.93
C THR A 47 -1.24 -15.41 -28.50
N THR A 48 -1.91 -14.85 -29.51
CA THR A 48 -1.71 -13.46 -29.93
C THR A 48 -2.14 -12.52 -28.82
N ASP A 49 -1.60 -11.30 -28.84
CA ASP A 49 -2.09 -10.22 -27.97
C ASP A 49 -3.61 -10.08 -28.14
N ARG A 50 -4.33 -10.12 -27.03
CA ARG A 50 -5.78 -9.98 -27.01
C ARG A 50 -6.28 -9.59 -25.62
N THR A 51 -7.42 -8.93 -25.59
CA THR A 51 -8.14 -8.59 -24.36
C THR A 51 -9.40 -9.43 -24.26
N VAL A 52 -9.67 -10.01 -23.10
CA VAL A 52 -10.85 -10.84 -22.84
C VAL A 52 -11.74 -10.21 -21.78
N GLY A 53 -13.06 -10.32 -21.97
CA GLY A 53 -14.07 -9.84 -21.03
C GLY A 53 -14.59 -10.92 -20.08
N ALA A 54 -14.27 -12.19 -20.35
CA ALA A 54 -14.64 -13.32 -19.51
C ALA A 54 -13.55 -14.42 -19.50
N LEU A 55 -13.40 -15.10 -18.36
CA LEU A 55 -12.46 -16.23 -18.24
C LEU A 55 -12.78 -17.40 -19.19
N SER A 56 -14.04 -17.54 -19.60
CA SER A 56 -14.48 -18.55 -20.57
C SER A 56 -13.91 -18.34 -21.97
N GLU A 57 -13.50 -17.11 -22.32
CA GLU A 57 -12.85 -16.78 -23.60
C GLU A 57 -11.38 -17.25 -23.67
N ILE A 58 -10.81 -17.65 -22.52
CA ILE A 58 -9.48 -18.23 -22.42
C ILE A 58 -9.60 -19.74 -22.61
N ALA A 59 -9.25 -20.25 -23.80
CA ALA A 59 -9.37 -21.67 -24.12
C ALA A 59 -8.34 -22.54 -23.38
N ASP A 60 -7.10 -22.06 -23.25
CA ASP A 60 -6.01 -22.75 -22.55
C ASP A 60 -6.33 -22.86 -21.04
N PRO A 61 -6.43 -24.07 -20.47
CA PRO A 61 -6.78 -24.26 -19.07
C PRO A 61 -5.73 -23.72 -18.09
N GLY A 62 -4.45 -23.78 -18.44
CA GLY A 62 -3.35 -23.27 -17.61
C GLY A 62 -3.36 -21.75 -17.55
N LEU A 63 -3.54 -21.09 -18.69
CA LEU A 63 -3.69 -19.64 -18.77
C LEU A 63 -4.96 -19.17 -18.07
N ARG A 64 -6.07 -19.92 -18.20
CA ARG A 64 -7.31 -19.63 -17.45
C ARG A 64 -7.10 -19.73 -15.94
N ALA A 65 -6.34 -20.72 -15.47
CA ALA A 65 -5.98 -20.84 -14.06
C ALA A 65 -5.09 -19.68 -13.58
N SER A 66 -4.11 -19.25 -14.38
CA SER A 66 -3.32 -18.05 -14.10
C SER A 66 -4.18 -16.78 -14.04
N ALA A 67 -5.13 -16.61 -14.95
CA ALA A 67 -6.07 -15.49 -14.95
C ALA A 67 -6.99 -15.53 -13.73
N GLN A 68 -7.46 -16.70 -13.32
CA GLN A 68 -8.23 -16.84 -12.08
C GLN A 68 -7.40 -16.49 -10.85
N LYS A 69 -6.12 -16.90 -10.82
CA LYS A 69 -5.19 -16.55 -9.74
C LYS A 69 -4.98 -15.03 -9.67
N LEU A 70 -4.79 -14.37 -10.83
CA LEU A 70 -4.68 -12.91 -10.94
C LEU A 70 -5.85 -12.20 -10.27
N ILE A 71 -7.09 -12.58 -10.63
CA ILE A 71 -8.32 -12.03 -10.03
C ILE A 71 -8.36 -12.29 -8.52
N SER A 72 -8.04 -13.52 -8.10
CA SER A 72 -8.05 -13.89 -6.68
C SER A 72 -7.07 -13.03 -5.88
N THR A 73 -5.85 -12.85 -6.38
CA THR A 73 -4.80 -12.00 -5.79
C THR A 73 -5.25 -10.54 -5.70
N PHE A 74 -5.85 -9.99 -6.77
CA PHE A 74 -6.39 -8.63 -6.74
C PHE A 74 -7.40 -8.44 -5.59
N TYR A 75 -8.38 -9.35 -5.45
CA TYR A 75 -9.36 -9.25 -4.38
C TYR A 75 -8.76 -9.47 -2.98
N GLU A 76 -7.78 -10.37 -2.85
CA GLU A 76 -7.07 -10.58 -1.58
C GLU A 76 -6.29 -9.34 -1.16
N ARG A 77 -5.55 -8.73 -2.10
CA ARG A 77 -4.84 -7.47 -1.87
C ARG A 77 -5.81 -6.33 -1.51
N THR A 78 -6.91 -6.21 -2.25
CA THR A 78 -7.95 -5.19 -1.97
C THR A 78 -8.57 -5.38 -0.57
N ALA A 79 -8.93 -6.62 -0.22
CA ALA A 79 -9.49 -6.91 1.10
C ALA A 79 -8.48 -6.63 2.24
N ARG A 80 -7.20 -6.96 2.02
CA ARG A 80 -6.13 -6.67 2.99
C ARG A 80 -5.92 -5.17 3.16
N ALA A 81 -5.84 -4.42 2.06
CA ALA A 81 -5.72 -2.95 2.11
C ALA A 81 -6.90 -2.31 2.85
N GLN A 82 -8.13 -2.77 2.59
CA GLN A 82 -9.31 -2.32 3.31
C GLN A 82 -9.24 -2.66 4.81
N ALA A 83 -8.89 -3.88 5.17
CA ALA A 83 -8.77 -4.29 6.58
C ALA A 83 -7.72 -3.47 7.34
N ASN A 84 -6.58 -3.18 6.70
CA ASN A 84 -5.54 -2.35 7.27
C ASN A 84 -5.99 -0.89 7.46
N ALA A 85 -6.68 -0.33 6.45
CA ALA A 85 -7.24 1.02 6.53
C ALA A 85 -8.33 1.13 7.62
N ASP A 86 -9.21 0.13 7.73
CA ASP A 86 -10.24 0.07 8.77
C ASP A 86 -9.62 -0.03 10.17
N ALA A 87 -8.59 -0.87 10.33
CA ALA A 87 -7.86 -1.01 11.59
C ALA A 87 -7.20 0.31 12.01
N PHE A 88 -6.51 0.98 11.07
CA PHE A 88 -5.89 2.28 11.32
C PHE A 88 -6.93 3.35 11.69
N GLY A 89 -8.03 3.41 10.94
CA GLY A 89 -9.13 4.34 11.21
C GLY A 89 -9.79 4.12 12.57
N ALA A 90 -9.91 2.86 13.02
CA ALA A 90 -10.42 2.52 14.34
C ALA A 90 -9.44 2.91 15.47
N ALA A 91 -8.12 2.78 15.25
CA ALA A 91 -7.09 3.18 16.20
C ALA A 91 -6.94 4.71 16.30
N VAL A 92 -7.23 5.43 15.21
CA VAL A 92 -7.05 6.90 15.11
C VAL A 92 -8.34 7.60 14.66
N PRO A 93 -9.44 7.52 15.44
CA PRO A 93 -10.75 8.07 15.03
C PRO A 93 -10.78 9.61 14.96
N ASP A 94 -9.87 10.29 15.64
CA ASP A 94 -9.71 11.74 15.72
C ASP A 94 -8.56 12.28 14.84
N GLN A 95 -8.17 11.53 13.80
CA GLN A 95 -7.01 11.79 12.95
C GLN A 95 -6.83 13.27 12.55
N ARG A 96 -7.90 13.91 12.04
CA ARG A 96 -7.82 15.32 11.61
C ARG A 96 -7.39 16.24 12.75
N HIS A 97 -7.95 16.06 13.93
CA HIS A 97 -7.61 16.85 15.10
C HIS A 97 -6.16 16.62 15.53
N LEU A 98 -5.69 15.37 15.53
CA LEU A 98 -4.30 15.05 15.84
C LEU A 98 -3.33 15.67 14.83
N PHE A 99 -3.66 15.66 13.54
CA PHE A 99 -2.81 16.24 12.51
C PHE A 99 -2.75 17.76 12.62
N ASP A 100 -3.88 18.42 12.90
CA ASP A 100 -3.91 19.87 13.12
C ASP A 100 -3.10 20.25 14.37
N ARG A 101 -3.21 19.46 15.44
CA ARG A 101 -2.38 19.62 16.63
C ARG A 101 -0.90 19.40 16.35
N LEU A 102 -0.54 18.37 15.56
CA LEU A 102 0.85 18.09 15.22
C LEU A 102 1.47 19.24 14.42
N ARG A 103 0.72 19.83 13.48
CA ARG A 103 1.13 21.05 12.76
C ARG A 103 1.30 22.27 13.66
N SER A 104 0.57 22.35 14.78
CA SER A 104 0.76 23.42 15.76
C SER A 104 2.05 23.25 16.58
N VAL A 105 2.42 22.00 16.89
CA VAL A 105 3.64 21.67 17.65
C VAL A 105 4.89 21.74 16.77
N VAL A 106 4.75 21.36 15.49
CA VAL A 106 5.80 21.42 14.47
C VAL A 106 5.30 22.28 13.30
N PRO A 107 5.36 23.62 13.41
CA PRO A 107 4.91 24.51 12.35
C PRO A 107 5.66 24.25 11.04
N GLY A 108 4.91 24.10 9.94
CA GLY A 108 5.49 23.79 8.63
C GLY A 108 5.75 22.29 8.38
N CYS A 109 5.36 21.41 9.30
CA CYS A 109 5.39 19.97 9.06
C CYS A 109 4.33 19.56 8.02
N LEU A 110 4.77 18.94 6.94
CA LEU A 110 3.91 18.22 6.00
C LEU A 110 3.63 16.84 6.55
N ILE A 111 2.35 16.47 6.63
CA ILE A 111 1.89 15.17 7.15
C ILE A 111 1.12 14.48 6.04
N GLU A 112 1.57 13.31 5.66
CA GLU A 112 1.01 12.48 4.59
C GLU A 112 0.70 11.08 5.14
N LEU A 113 -0.40 10.51 4.68
CA LEU A 113 -0.67 9.08 4.81
C LEU A 113 -0.48 8.46 3.44
N ASP A 114 0.31 7.41 3.40
CA ASP A 114 0.58 6.62 2.20
C ASP A 114 0.25 5.15 2.48
N VAL A 115 0.36 4.31 1.45
CA VAL A 115 0.22 2.85 1.59
C VAL A 115 1.50 2.20 1.13
N ASP A 116 2.03 1.31 1.96
CA ASP A 116 3.15 0.45 1.58
C ASP A 116 2.70 -0.58 0.52
N ASP A 117 3.30 -0.57 -0.67
CA ASP A 117 2.85 -1.42 -1.79
C ASP A 117 3.05 -2.93 -1.55
N GLU A 118 3.99 -3.30 -0.67
CA GLU A 118 4.30 -4.69 -0.34
C GLU A 118 3.37 -5.24 0.74
N THR A 119 3.25 -4.54 1.86
CA THR A 119 2.48 -4.94 3.04
C THR A 119 1.04 -4.46 3.00
N LEU A 120 0.71 -3.51 2.12
CA LEU A 120 -0.58 -2.83 2.00
C LEU A 120 -1.02 -2.12 3.28
N ALA A 121 -0.06 -1.78 4.13
CA ALA A 121 -0.28 -1.14 5.42
C ALA A 121 -0.16 0.39 5.28
N VAL A 122 -0.83 1.13 6.15
CA VAL A 122 -0.75 2.59 6.18
C VAL A 122 0.65 3.02 6.63
N ILE A 123 1.24 3.99 5.95
CA ILE A 123 2.48 4.66 6.37
C ILE A 123 2.14 6.09 6.77
N LEU A 124 2.58 6.52 7.95
CA LEU A 124 2.59 7.93 8.33
C LEU A 124 3.93 8.55 7.96
N LYS A 125 3.90 9.57 7.10
CA LYS A 125 5.07 10.35 6.74
C LYS A 125 4.95 11.77 7.26
N MET A 126 6.01 12.25 7.91
CA MET A 126 6.12 13.61 8.42
C MET A 126 7.40 14.22 7.89
N THR A 127 7.28 15.30 7.13
CA THR A 127 8.43 16.04 6.56
C THR A 127 8.46 17.45 7.11
N ALA A 128 9.60 17.87 7.66
CA ALA A 128 9.80 19.19 8.23
C ALA A 128 11.12 19.80 7.75
N THR A 129 11.08 21.08 7.35
CA THR A 129 12.20 21.78 6.75
C THR A 129 12.87 22.74 7.74
N GLY A 130 14.20 22.86 7.71
CA GLY A 130 14.92 23.89 8.47
C GLY A 130 14.65 23.86 9.97
N SER A 131 14.18 24.96 10.57
CA SER A 131 13.91 25.01 12.02
C SER A 131 12.79 24.06 12.46
N ALA A 132 11.87 23.69 11.56
CA ALA A 132 10.82 22.71 11.85
C ALA A 132 11.39 21.29 11.98
N ALA A 133 12.50 20.96 11.30
CA ALA A 133 13.18 19.68 11.44
C ALA A 133 13.66 19.45 12.89
N GLY A 134 14.22 20.47 13.53
CA GLY A 134 14.63 20.42 14.94
C GLY A 134 13.43 20.22 15.90
N ALA A 135 12.31 20.86 15.61
CA ALA A 135 11.07 20.66 16.38
C ALA A 135 10.50 19.24 16.20
N LEU A 136 10.56 18.69 14.98
CA LEU A 136 10.16 17.30 14.70
C LEU A 136 11.07 16.30 15.42
N LEU A 137 12.40 16.46 15.37
CA LEU A 137 13.34 15.63 16.14
C LEU A 137 13.05 15.70 17.64
N SER A 138 12.80 16.90 18.16
CA SER A 138 12.49 17.08 19.58
C SER A 138 11.17 16.44 19.98
N LEU A 139 10.16 16.44 19.09
CA LEU A 139 8.91 15.74 19.31
C LEU A 139 9.14 14.22 19.35
N VAL A 140 9.86 13.68 18.38
CA VAL A 140 10.13 12.25 18.24
C VAL A 140 10.99 11.74 19.40
N ALA A 141 12.00 12.49 19.83
CA ALA A 141 12.84 12.12 20.98
C ALA A 141 12.06 12.02 22.31
N ARG A 142 10.88 12.63 22.41
CA ARG A 142 9.98 12.48 23.58
C ARG A 142 9.10 11.24 23.50
N TRP A 143 8.90 10.68 22.31
CA TRP A 143 8.12 9.48 22.12
C TRP A 143 8.94 8.25 22.53
N PRO A 144 8.51 7.48 23.55
CA PRO A 144 9.27 6.34 24.05
C PRO A 144 9.47 5.22 23.02
N GLY A 145 8.59 5.13 22.01
CA GLY A 145 8.66 4.11 20.95
C GLY A 145 9.67 4.41 19.85
N SER A 146 10.32 5.57 19.87
CA SER A 146 11.19 6.02 18.76
C SER A 146 12.58 5.36 18.70
N ILE A 147 13.09 4.83 19.82
CA ILE A 147 14.46 4.33 19.97
C ILE A 147 14.47 3.03 20.80
N THR A 148 15.15 2.01 20.31
CA THR A 148 15.51 0.76 21.02
C THR A 148 16.93 0.84 21.59
N ALA A 149 17.31 -0.12 22.43
CA ALA A 149 18.66 -0.17 23.02
C ALA A 149 19.80 -0.16 21.97
N ASP A 150 19.52 -0.61 20.74
CA ASP A 150 20.49 -0.72 19.64
C ASP A 150 20.38 0.42 18.61
N GLY A 151 19.50 1.41 18.82
CA GLY A 151 19.30 2.54 17.90
C GLY A 151 17.84 2.78 17.55
N GLN A 152 17.55 3.13 16.30
CA GLN A 152 16.18 3.41 15.86
C GLN A 152 15.32 2.14 15.87
N ALA A 153 14.05 2.24 16.27
CA ALA A 153 13.14 1.09 16.22
C ALA A 153 12.87 0.66 14.77
N ASP A 154 12.69 -0.65 14.56
CA ASP A 154 12.28 -1.20 13.25
C ASP A 154 10.94 -0.58 12.83
N GLY A 155 10.70 -0.41 11.52
CA GLY A 155 9.49 0.26 11.03
C GLY A 155 9.47 1.79 11.18
N ILE A 156 10.53 2.38 11.75
CA ILE A 156 10.77 3.84 11.74
C ILE A 156 11.93 4.10 10.79
N THR A 157 11.78 5.03 9.85
CA THR A 157 12.90 5.54 9.03
C THR A 157 13.01 7.04 9.18
N GLN A 158 14.25 7.54 9.27
CA GLN A 158 14.56 8.97 9.34
C GLN A 158 15.58 9.27 8.25
N ASP A 159 15.26 10.25 7.42
CA ASP A 159 16.11 10.71 6.33
C ASP A 159 16.29 12.22 6.42
N LEU A 160 17.55 12.67 6.26
CA LEU A 160 17.92 14.07 6.29
C LEU A 160 18.59 14.42 4.96
N ASP A 161 17.85 15.07 4.08
CA ASP A 161 18.35 15.52 2.78
C ASP A 161 18.17 17.03 2.64
N GLY A 162 19.23 17.74 2.25
CA GLY A 162 19.18 19.18 2.01
C GLY A 162 18.76 20.06 3.22
N GLY A 163 18.68 19.52 4.43
CA GLY A 163 18.15 20.22 5.62
C GLY A 163 16.66 19.95 5.90
N ASP A 164 16.04 19.08 5.12
CA ASP A 164 14.70 18.58 5.32
C ASP A 164 14.77 17.22 6.01
N LEU A 165 14.05 17.11 7.13
CA LEU A 165 13.90 15.85 7.84
C LEU A 165 12.60 15.20 7.41
N THR A 166 12.69 13.96 6.90
CA THR A 166 11.54 13.10 6.68
C THR A 166 11.58 11.93 7.64
N MET A 167 10.51 11.77 8.41
CA MET A 167 10.27 10.57 9.20
C MET A 167 9.13 9.76 8.58
N ARG A 168 9.33 8.45 8.44
CA ARG A 168 8.27 7.51 8.02
C ARG A 168 8.08 6.46 9.11
N LEU A 169 6.84 6.25 9.48
CA LEU A 169 6.41 5.23 10.43
C LEU A 169 5.53 4.23 9.70
N ASP A 170 5.82 2.94 9.86
CA ASP A 170 4.85 1.90 9.48
C ASP A 170 3.54 2.04 10.27
N GLN A 171 2.54 1.24 9.92
CA GLN A 171 1.22 1.35 10.50
C GLN A 171 1.22 1.19 12.03
N ALA A 172 1.92 0.19 12.57
CA ALA A 172 1.91 -0.09 14.01
C ALA A 172 2.56 1.05 14.79
N HIS A 173 3.68 1.56 14.27
CA HIS A 173 4.41 2.68 14.86
C HIS A 173 3.66 4.00 14.71
N ALA A 174 2.94 4.20 13.60
CA ALA A 174 2.06 5.35 13.42
C ALA A 174 0.90 5.33 14.43
N GLU A 175 0.26 4.18 14.62
CA GLU A 175 -0.81 3.99 15.60
C GLU A 175 -0.31 4.25 17.03
N ASP A 176 0.85 3.69 17.41
CA ASP A 176 1.47 3.92 18.72
C ASP A 176 1.85 5.39 18.92
N PHE A 177 2.55 5.98 17.95
CA PHE A 177 2.95 7.39 17.99
C PHE A 177 1.75 8.32 18.16
N LEU A 178 0.70 8.15 17.33
CA LEU A 178 -0.47 9.01 17.39
C LEU A 178 -1.28 8.79 18.66
N THR A 179 -1.31 7.56 19.18
CA THR A 179 -1.95 7.25 20.47
C THR A 179 -1.21 7.90 21.63
N TRP A 180 0.12 7.78 21.66
CA TRP A 180 0.96 8.50 22.62
C TRP A 180 0.78 10.01 22.49
N PHE A 181 0.85 10.56 21.28
CA PHE A 181 0.75 12.00 21.03
C PHE A 181 -0.59 12.56 21.50
N ARG A 182 -1.70 11.83 21.30
CA ARG A 182 -3.03 12.17 21.82
C ARG A 182 -3.00 12.43 23.33
N SER A 183 -2.27 11.62 24.09
CA SER A 183 -2.16 11.73 25.55
C SER A 183 -1.21 12.83 26.05
N GLN A 184 -0.37 13.39 25.17
CA GLN A 184 0.55 14.45 25.56
C GLN A 184 -0.20 15.74 25.87
N PRO A 185 0.31 16.61 26.75
CA PRO A 185 -0.21 17.96 26.97
C PRO A 185 0.05 18.90 25.78
#